data_AF-A0A524HMS9-F1
#
_entry.id   AF-A0A524HMS9-F1
#
_cell.length_a   1.000
_cell.length_b   1.000
_cell.length_c   1.000
_cell.angle_alpha   90.00
_cell.angle_beta   90.00
_cell.angle_gamma   90.00
#
_symmetry.space_group_name_H-M   'P 1'
#
loop_
_entity.id
_entity.type
_entity.pdbx_description
1 polymer ?
#
loop_
_entity_poly.entity_id
_entity_poly.type
_entity_poly.pdbx_seq_one_letter_code
_entity_poly.pdbx_strand_id
1 'polypeptide(L)'
;MTHCSAEKSQLDAFADGSLPAAERAEFARHWADCEECRREVEQLRSLLAAARGLPRDLAPPGHLWAGIEARLGSATDTPPVQLPRRTLTRTFRVILAAAAALILMVSGGVLAIWWQGRAQPAAFAAERARYEEAAARLATELAANPAGLPEAARLVLDRNLRIIDDAIREAETVLDTEPGNAALAGMVLGRYEQRLDLLRRAAHAGRQES
;
A
#
# COMPACT_ATOMS: atom_id res chain seq x y z
N MET A 1 16.49 -27.49 0.31
CA MET A 1 15.54 -28.52 0.82
C MET A 1 14.13 -27.91 0.88
N THR A 2 13.65 -27.42 -0.26
CA THR A 2 12.43 -26.59 -0.44
C THR A 2 12.12 -26.74 -1.94
N HIS A 3 11.12 -27.47 -2.46
CA HIS A 3 9.83 -27.93 -1.97
C HIS A 3 9.54 -29.34 -2.53
N CYS A 4 9.71 -30.41 -1.74
CA CYS A 4 9.38 -31.78 -2.20
C CYS A 4 7.87 -32.00 -2.40
N SER A 5 7.01 -31.16 -1.78
CA SER A 5 5.54 -31.32 -1.84
C SER A 5 4.88 -30.58 -3.01
N ALA A 6 5.53 -29.56 -3.58
CA ALA A 6 4.96 -28.75 -4.66
C ALA A 6 5.02 -29.45 -6.03
N GLU A 7 5.89 -30.46 -6.16
CA GLU A 7 6.20 -31.12 -7.44
C GLU A 7 5.63 -32.55 -7.56
N LYS A 8 4.92 -33.07 -6.54
CA LYS A 8 4.27 -34.39 -6.63
C LYS A 8 3.24 -34.49 -7.76
N SER A 9 2.60 -33.38 -8.13
CA SER A 9 1.63 -33.33 -9.23
C SER A 9 2.26 -33.53 -10.62
N GLN A 10 3.56 -33.25 -10.77
CA GLN A 10 4.28 -33.39 -12.04
C GLN A 10 5.01 -34.73 -12.17
N LEU A 11 4.99 -35.55 -11.10
CA LEU A 11 5.75 -36.80 -11.01
C LEU A 11 5.22 -37.86 -11.99
N ASP A 12 3.90 -38.04 -12.05
CA ASP A 12 3.25 -38.97 -13.01
C ASP A 12 3.54 -38.56 -14.46
N ALA A 13 3.39 -37.26 -14.76
CA ALA A 13 3.63 -36.70 -16.08
C ALA A 13 5.11 -36.77 -16.50
N PHE A 14 6.03 -36.69 -15.54
CA PHE A 14 7.45 -36.88 -15.77
C PHE A 14 7.81 -38.36 -15.96
N ALA A 15 7.11 -39.28 -15.27
CA ALA A 15 7.33 -40.72 -15.36
C ALA A 15 6.79 -41.31 -16.68
N ASP A 16 5.62 -40.85 -17.15
CA ASP A 16 5.01 -41.31 -18.41
C ASP A 16 5.52 -40.57 -19.66
N GLY A 17 6.21 -39.44 -19.47
CA GLY A 17 6.80 -38.63 -20.53
C GLY A 17 5.86 -37.57 -21.12
N SER A 18 4.69 -37.35 -20.53
CA SER A 18 3.70 -36.35 -20.96
C SER A 18 4.04 -34.91 -20.55
N LEU A 19 5.02 -34.71 -19.67
CA LEU A 19 5.44 -33.36 -19.24
C LEU A 19 6.09 -32.57 -20.40
N PRO A 20 5.72 -31.29 -20.64
CA PRO A 20 6.32 -30.45 -21.67
C PRO A 20 7.84 -30.30 -21.52
N ALA A 21 8.54 -30.05 -22.64
CA ALA A 21 10.01 -30.02 -22.65
C ALA A 21 10.62 -28.96 -21.70
N ALA A 22 9.96 -27.79 -21.56
CA ALA A 22 10.39 -26.74 -20.65
C ALA A 22 10.31 -27.17 -19.18
N GLU A 23 9.15 -27.66 -18.75
CA GLU A 23 8.90 -28.13 -17.38
C GLU A 23 9.75 -29.36 -17.03
N ARG A 24 10.02 -30.23 -18.02
CA ARG A 24 10.88 -31.41 -17.85
C ARG A 24 12.33 -31.05 -17.51
N ALA A 25 12.88 -29.99 -18.13
CA ALA A 25 14.22 -29.52 -17.83
C ALA A 25 14.32 -28.93 -16.41
N GLU A 26 13.24 -28.29 -15.94
CA GLU A 26 13.17 -27.74 -14.60
C GLU A 26 13.10 -28.85 -13.55
N PHE A 27 12.20 -29.81 -13.73
CA PHE A 27 12.05 -30.97 -12.84
C PHE A 27 13.30 -31.87 -12.83
N ALA A 28 14.00 -32.01 -13.98
CA ALA A 28 15.22 -32.81 -14.06
C ALA A 28 16.36 -32.30 -13.15
N ARG A 29 16.42 -30.98 -12.89
CA ARG A 29 17.39 -30.40 -11.93
C ARG A 29 17.09 -30.86 -10.50
N HIS A 30 15.82 -30.80 -10.09
CA HIS A 30 15.41 -31.29 -8.77
C HIS A 30 15.60 -32.81 -8.64
N TRP A 31 15.23 -33.56 -9.68
CA TRP A 31 15.36 -35.02 -9.72
C TRP A 31 16.82 -35.48 -9.59
N ALA A 32 17.81 -34.72 -10.07
CA ALA A 32 19.22 -35.06 -9.87
C ALA A 32 19.65 -35.02 -8.39
N ASP A 33 19.08 -34.09 -7.62
CA ASP A 33 19.52 -33.77 -6.25
C ASP A 33 18.66 -34.42 -5.15
N CYS A 34 17.45 -34.90 -5.48
CA CYS A 34 16.52 -35.50 -4.52
C CYS A 34 16.46 -37.03 -4.66
N GLU A 35 16.86 -37.77 -3.62
CA GLU A 35 16.80 -39.24 -3.63
C GLU A 35 15.37 -39.80 -3.54
N GLU A 36 14.48 -39.14 -2.81
CA GLU A 36 13.08 -39.55 -2.64
C GLU A 36 12.32 -39.49 -3.98
N CYS A 37 12.36 -38.36 -4.67
CA CYS A 37 11.75 -38.19 -5.99
C CYS A 37 12.36 -39.15 -7.03
N ARG A 38 13.65 -39.48 -6.93
CA ARG A 38 14.27 -40.49 -7.82
C ARG A 38 13.67 -41.87 -7.63
N ARG A 39 13.51 -42.30 -6.38
CA ARG A 39 12.93 -43.60 -6.05
C ARG A 39 11.46 -43.69 -6.51
N GLU A 40 10.66 -42.65 -6.27
CA GLU A 40 9.25 -42.62 -6.70
C GLU A 40 9.11 -42.68 -8.23
N VAL A 41 9.89 -41.89 -8.99
CA VAL A 41 9.86 -41.93 -10.46
C VAL A 41 10.31 -43.28 -11.01
N GLU A 42 11.34 -43.89 -10.43
CA GLU A 42 11.80 -45.21 -10.86
C GLU A 42 10.76 -46.30 -10.61
N GLN A 43 10.07 -46.24 -9.46
CA GLN A 43 8.95 -47.13 -9.15
C GLN A 43 7.82 -46.98 -10.19
N LEU A 44 7.41 -45.75 -10.52
CA LEU A 44 6.40 -45.53 -11.54
C LEU A 44 6.83 -46.01 -12.92
N ARG A 45 8.08 -45.75 -13.33
CA ARG A 45 8.63 -46.24 -14.60
C ARG A 45 8.64 -47.76 -14.67
N SER A 46 8.92 -48.43 -13.55
CA SER A 46 8.86 -49.90 -13.47
C SER A 46 7.43 -50.43 -13.68
N LEU A 47 6.43 -49.76 -13.09
CA LEU A 47 5.01 -50.11 -13.26
C LEU A 47 4.54 -49.85 -14.69
N LEU A 48 4.91 -48.71 -15.28
CA LEU A 48 4.60 -48.39 -16.67
C LEU A 48 5.26 -49.36 -17.64
N ALA A 49 6.50 -49.79 -17.37
CA ALA A 49 7.18 -50.80 -18.17
C ALA A 49 6.46 -52.16 -18.09
N ALA A 50 6.06 -52.58 -16.89
CA ALA A 50 5.26 -53.80 -16.71
C ALA A 50 3.90 -53.71 -17.44
N ALA A 51 3.22 -52.56 -17.34
CA ALA A 51 1.96 -52.32 -18.02
C ALA A 51 2.09 -52.32 -19.55
N ARG A 52 3.18 -51.77 -20.10
CA ARG A 52 3.48 -51.83 -21.54
C ARG A 52 3.77 -53.24 -22.05
N GLY A 53 4.17 -54.15 -21.16
CA GLY A 53 4.36 -55.57 -21.44
C GLY A 53 3.06 -56.38 -21.42
N LEU A 54 1.93 -55.80 -21.03
CA LEU A 54 0.63 -56.46 -21.08
C LEU A 54 0.21 -56.71 -22.55
N PRO A 55 -0.62 -57.74 -22.81
CA PRO A 55 -1.19 -57.96 -24.14
C PRO A 55 -1.89 -56.69 -24.65
N ARG A 56 -1.51 -56.23 -25.85
CA ARG A 56 -2.12 -55.04 -26.47
C ARG A 56 -3.53 -55.30 -26.96
N ASP A 57 -3.82 -56.54 -27.33
CA ASP A 57 -5.10 -56.96 -27.89
C ASP A 57 -5.89 -57.75 -26.84
N LEU A 58 -6.54 -57.03 -25.93
CA LEU A 58 -7.76 -57.52 -25.31
C LEU A 58 -8.94 -56.99 -26.12
N ALA A 59 -9.60 -57.86 -26.87
CA ALA A 59 -10.86 -57.51 -27.50
C ALA A 59 -11.86 -57.12 -26.40
N PRO A 60 -12.33 -55.86 -26.34
CA PRO A 60 -13.36 -55.51 -25.39
C PRO A 60 -14.63 -56.33 -25.70
N PRO A 61 -15.42 -56.71 -24.69
CA PRO A 61 -16.72 -57.32 -24.92
C PRO A 61 -17.53 -56.47 -25.91
N GLY A 62 -18.17 -57.10 -26.90
CA GLY A 62 -18.81 -56.36 -28.02
C GLY A 62 -19.89 -55.35 -27.60
N HIS A 63 -20.43 -55.47 -26.38
CA HIS A 63 -21.41 -54.54 -25.81
C HIS A 63 -20.79 -53.34 -25.08
N LEU A 64 -19.48 -53.36 -24.81
CA LEU A 64 -18.81 -52.34 -24.01
C LEU A 64 -18.86 -50.97 -24.73
N TRP A 65 -18.57 -50.96 -26.02
CA TRP A 65 -18.64 -49.73 -26.82
C TRP A 65 -20.05 -49.14 -26.87
N ALA A 66 -21.06 -49.98 -27.11
CA ALA A 66 -22.46 -49.56 -27.09
C ALA A 66 -22.89 -48.99 -25.73
N GLY A 67 -22.41 -49.57 -24.62
CA GLY A 67 -22.66 -49.07 -23.28
C GLY A 67 -21.98 -47.72 -23.00
N ILE A 68 -20.76 -47.50 -23.51
CA ILE A 68 -20.07 -46.21 -23.42
C ILE A 68 -20.80 -45.15 -24.26
N GLU A 69 -21.17 -45.48 -25.49
CA GLU A 69 -21.87 -44.58 -26.41
C GLU A 69 -23.23 -44.17 -25.85
N ALA A 70 -23.99 -45.10 -25.26
CA ALA A 70 -25.23 -44.77 -24.57
C ALA A 70 -25.02 -43.80 -23.39
N ARG A 71 -23.93 -43.95 -22.63
CA ARG A 71 -23.62 -43.06 -21.49
C ARG A 71 -23.10 -41.69 -21.93
N LEU A 72 -22.25 -41.64 -22.96
CA LEU A 72 -21.77 -40.38 -23.53
C LEU A 72 -22.89 -39.61 -24.24
N GLY A 73 -23.77 -40.32 -24.96
CA GLY A 73 -24.99 -39.75 -25.55
C GLY A 73 -25.94 -39.23 -24.47
N SER A 74 -26.08 -39.92 -23.34
CA SER A 74 -26.85 -39.42 -22.19
C SER A 74 -26.17 -38.26 -21.45
N ALA A 75 -24.86 -38.07 -21.60
CA ALA A 75 -24.14 -36.93 -21.02
C ALA A 75 -24.44 -35.63 -21.80
N THR A 76 -24.76 -35.73 -23.10
CA THR A 76 -25.33 -34.61 -23.87
C THR A 76 -26.78 -34.27 -23.48
N ASP A 77 -27.51 -35.25 -22.92
CA ASP A 77 -28.84 -35.09 -22.34
C ASP A 77 -28.80 -34.83 -20.83
N THR A 78 -27.64 -34.46 -20.27
CA THR A 78 -27.64 -33.88 -18.92
C THR A 78 -28.52 -32.64 -19.02
N PRO A 79 -29.71 -32.60 -18.38
CA PRO A 79 -30.49 -31.39 -18.36
C PRO A 79 -29.53 -30.30 -17.86
N PRO A 80 -29.45 -29.13 -18.52
CA PRO A 80 -28.55 -28.09 -18.06
C PRO A 80 -28.79 -27.97 -16.57
N VAL A 81 -27.73 -28.16 -15.77
CA VAL A 81 -27.84 -28.06 -14.31
C VAL A 81 -28.52 -26.71 -14.08
N GLN A 82 -29.82 -26.75 -13.78
CA GLN A 82 -30.58 -25.58 -13.49
C GLN A 82 -30.09 -25.23 -12.10
N LEU A 83 -28.94 -24.54 -12.06
CA LEU A 83 -28.55 -23.78 -10.89
C LEU A 83 -29.80 -23.01 -10.54
N PRO A 84 -30.40 -23.22 -9.36
CA PRO A 84 -31.52 -22.41 -8.97
C PRO A 84 -31.01 -20.99 -9.16
N ARG A 85 -31.63 -20.25 -10.09
CA ARG A 85 -31.42 -18.81 -10.17
C ARG A 85 -31.91 -18.34 -8.83
N ARG A 86 -30.99 -18.33 -7.85
CA ARG A 86 -31.14 -17.66 -6.57
C ARG A 86 -31.31 -16.23 -7.01
N THR A 87 -32.55 -15.86 -7.27
CA THR A 87 -32.98 -14.49 -7.23
C THR A 87 -32.41 -14.02 -5.91
N LEU A 88 -31.39 -13.17 -6.00
CA LEU A 88 -30.73 -12.63 -4.83
C LEU A 88 -31.88 -12.09 -3.98
N THR A 89 -32.18 -12.78 -2.88
CA THR A 89 -33.38 -12.48 -2.09
C THR A 89 -33.27 -11.03 -1.68
N ARG A 90 -34.40 -10.34 -1.50
CA ARG A 90 -34.40 -8.91 -1.15
C ARG A 90 -33.46 -8.62 0.03
N THR A 91 -33.32 -9.57 0.97
CA THR A 91 -32.36 -9.55 2.07
C THR A 91 -30.91 -9.60 1.62
N PHE A 92 -30.54 -10.48 0.69
CA PHE A 92 -29.17 -10.57 0.15
C PHE A 92 -28.78 -9.31 -0.65
N ARG A 93 -29.74 -8.69 -1.36
CA ARG A 93 -29.52 -7.38 -2.02
C ARG A 93 -29.33 -6.25 -1.01
N VAL A 94 -30.09 -6.25 0.09
CA VAL A 94 -29.94 -5.27 1.17
C VAL A 94 -28.60 -5.44 1.90
N ILE A 95 -28.17 -6.68 2.17
CA ILE A 95 -26.85 -6.95 2.77
C ILE A 95 -25.72 -6.51 1.84
N LEU A 96 -25.80 -6.78 0.54
CA LEU A 96 -24.80 -6.36 -0.43
C LEU A 96 -24.73 -4.82 -0.54
N ALA A 97 -25.88 -4.14 -0.55
CA ALA A 97 -25.95 -2.68 -0.58
C ALA A 97 -25.37 -2.05 0.70
N ALA A 98 -25.65 -2.63 1.87
CA ALA A 98 -25.09 -2.18 3.14
C ALA A 98 -23.57 -2.38 3.20
N ALA A 99 -23.06 -3.52 2.71
CA ALA A 99 -21.63 -3.78 2.62
C ALA A 99 -20.93 -2.80 1.66
N ALA A 100 -21.53 -2.51 0.50
CA ALA A 100 -21.00 -1.52 -0.44
C ALA A 100 -20.97 -0.11 0.17
N ALA A 101 -22.00 0.28 0.93
CA ALA A 101 -22.04 1.56 1.63
C ALA A 101 -20.96 1.67 2.72
N LEU A 102 -20.74 0.61 3.50
CA LEU A 102 -19.66 0.55 4.49
C LEU A 102 -18.28 0.64 3.83
N ILE A 103 -18.06 -0.09 2.72
CA ILE A 103 -16.81 -0.02 1.98
C ILE A 103 -16.58 1.40 1.45
N LEU A 104 -17.59 2.05 0.86
CA LEU A 104 -17.50 3.43 0.38
C LEU A 104 -17.22 4.42 1.52
N MET A 105 -17.83 4.22 2.69
CA MET A 105 -17.61 5.09 3.85
C MET A 105 -16.19 4.93 4.42
N VAL A 106 -15.70 3.70 4.53
CA VAL A 106 -14.33 3.42 5.01
C VAL A 106 -13.30 3.89 3.98
N SER A 107 -13.47 3.56 2.71
CA SER A 107 -12.57 3.99 1.64
C SER A 107 -12.58 5.50 1.44
N GLY A 108 -13.74 6.15 1.55
CA GLY A 108 -13.87 7.61 1.58
C GLY A 108 -13.14 8.24 2.76
N GLY A 109 -13.26 7.66 3.97
CA GLY A 109 -12.54 8.11 5.16
C GLY A 109 -11.02 7.97 5.02
N VAL A 110 -10.53 6.84 4.50
CA VAL A 110 -9.10 6.62 4.24
C VAL A 110 -8.59 7.61 3.18
N LEU A 111 -9.33 7.82 2.09
CA LEU A 111 -8.95 8.77 1.05
C LEU A 111 -8.92 10.21 1.57
N ALA A 112 -9.85 10.59 2.44
CA ALA A 112 -9.87 11.90 3.11
C ALA A 112 -8.64 12.10 4.02
N ILE A 113 -8.27 11.09 4.83
CA ILE A 113 -7.06 11.14 5.66
C ILE A 113 -5.80 11.26 4.80
N TRP A 114 -5.72 10.48 3.71
CA TRP A 114 -4.62 10.56 2.75
C TRP A 114 -4.54 11.91 2.04
N TRP A 115 -5.68 12.55 1.75
CA TRP A 115 -5.74 13.89 1.17
C TRP A 115 -5.34 14.98 2.18
N GLN A 116 -5.76 14.86 3.44
CA GLN A 116 -5.37 15.79 4.50
C GLN A 116 -3.84 15.78 4.72
N GLY A 117 -3.20 14.61 4.69
CA GLY A 117 -1.73 14.52 4.77
C GLY A 117 -1.02 15.22 3.61
N ARG A 118 -1.61 15.23 2.40
CA ARG A 118 -1.06 15.94 1.23
C ARG A 118 -1.30 17.45 1.26
N ALA A 119 -2.38 17.92 1.90
CA ALA A 119 -2.71 19.34 1.96
C ALA A 119 -1.93 20.11 3.04
N GLN A 120 -1.45 19.42 4.08
CA GLN A 120 -0.66 20.01 5.18
C GLN A 120 0.56 20.84 4.74
N PRO A 121 1.46 20.37 3.86
CA PRO A 121 2.64 21.14 3.48
C PRO A 121 2.30 22.44 2.75
N ALA A 122 1.28 22.43 1.90
CA ALA A 122 0.82 23.63 1.21
C ALA A 122 0.18 24.65 2.18
N ALA A 123 -0.59 24.17 3.16
CA ALA A 123 -1.17 25.02 4.20
C ALA A 123 -0.09 25.67 5.08
N PHE A 124 0.93 24.91 5.50
CA PHE A 124 2.06 25.45 6.27
C PHE A 124 2.85 26.50 5.48
N ALA A 125 3.16 26.22 4.21
CA ALA A 125 3.88 27.17 3.34
C ALA A 125 3.10 28.50 3.16
N ALA A 126 1.77 28.42 3.01
CA ALA A 126 0.93 29.61 2.94
C ALA A 126 0.96 30.42 4.25
N GLU A 127 0.97 29.76 5.41
CA GLU A 127 1.02 30.44 6.70
C GLU A 127 2.40 31.06 6.98
N ARG A 128 3.48 30.38 6.58
CA ARG A 128 4.86 30.92 6.59
C ARG A 128 4.95 32.22 5.77
N ALA A 129 4.39 32.23 4.56
CA ALA A 129 4.41 33.44 3.72
C ALA A 129 3.67 34.63 4.37
N ARG A 130 2.50 34.39 4.98
CA ARG A 130 1.75 35.42 5.72
C ARG A 130 2.54 35.97 6.90
N TYR A 131 3.23 35.08 7.62
CA TYR A 131 4.09 35.46 8.73
C TYR A 131 5.25 36.35 8.26
N GLU A 132 5.96 35.94 7.20
CA GLU A 132 7.10 36.70 6.65
C GLU A 132 6.67 38.11 6.24
N GLU A 133 5.53 38.25 5.57
CA GLU A 133 4.94 39.55 5.20
C GLU A 133 4.61 40.41 6.43
N ALA A 134 3.94 39.83 7.43
CA ALA A 134 3.59 40.54 8.66
C ALA A 134 4.82 40.98 9.47
N ALA A 135 5.84 40.13 9.55
CA ALA A 135 7.09 40.43 10.22
C ALA A 135 7.86 41.55 9.51
N ALA A 136 7.96 41.50 8.17
CA ALA A 136 8.62 42.52 7.38
C ALA A 136 7.95 43.90 7.52
N ARG A 137 6.61 43.94 7.56
CA ARG A 137 5.84 45.16 7.79
C ARG A 137 6.16 45.76 9.17
N LEU A 138 6.10 44.96 10.23
CA LEU A 138 6.38 45.43 11.59
C LEU A 138 7.84 45.89 11.76
N ALA A 139 8.79 45.17 11.13
CA ALA A 139 10.19 45.58 11.14
C ALA A 139 10.39 46.94 10.46
N THR A 140 9.71 47.18 9.34
CA THR A 140 9.74 48.47 8.63
C THR A 140 9.15 49.60 9.50
N GLU A 141 8.04 49.34 10.19
CA GLU A 141 7.42 50.30 11.12
C GLU A 141 8.36 50.67 12.28
N LEU A 142 9.05 49.68 12.89
CA LEU A 142 10.06 49.96 13.91
C LEU A 142 11.26 50.74 13.36
N ALA A 143 11.75 50.39 12.17
CA ALA A 143 12.88 51.06 11.54
C ALA A 143 12.58 52.52 11.17
N ALA A 144 11.32 52.85 10.88
CA ALA A 144 10.88 54.20 10.59
C ALA A 144 10.86 55.12 11.83
N ASN A 145 10.82 54.56 13.05
CA ASN A 145 10.88 55.31 14.31
C ASN A 145 11.97 54.79 15.26
N PRO A 146 13.26 55.00 14.94
CA PRO A 146 14.37 54.45 15.72
C PRO A 146 14.53 55.07 17.11
N ALA A 147 13.95 56.25 17.36
CA ALA A 147 13.95 56.91 18.67
C ALA A 147 12.86 56.40 19.62
N GLY A 148 11.91 55.59 19.12
CA GLY A 148 10.77 55.11 19.92
C GLY A 148 11.14 54.07 20.98
N LEU A 149 12.34 53.47 20.95
CA LEU A 149 12.77 52.55 22.01
C LEU A 149 14.11 52.98 22.60
N PRO A 150 14.25 53.00 23.95
CA PRO A 150 15.53 53.20 24.61
C PRO A 150 16.55 52.13 24.16
N GLU A 151 17.83 52.50 24.06
CA GLU A 151 18.90 51.59 23.64
C GLU A 151 18.89 50.25 24.41
N ALA A 152 18.72 50.33 25.73
CA ALA A 152 18.67 49.16 26.59
C ALA A 152 17.49 48.21 26.23
N ALA A 153 16.33 48.76 25.86
CA ALA A 153 15.17 47.98 25.46
C ALA A 153 15.37 47.32 24.08
N ARG A 154 15.98 48.04 23.12
CA ARG A 154 16.33 47.48 21.81
C ARG A 154 17.30 46.31 21.92
N LEU A 155 18.33 46.42 22.76
CA LEU A 155 19.30 45.34 22.95
C LEU A 155 18.66 44.06 23.52
N VAL A 156 17.71 44.20 24.46
CA VAL A 156 16.97 43.06 25.02
C VAL A 156 16.03 42.45 23.96
N LEU A 157 15.34 43.29 23.19
CA LEU A 157 14.47 42.87 22.09
C LEU A 157 15.25 42.05 21.05
N ASP A 158 16.38 42.58 20.57
CA ASP A 158 17.25 41.91 19.58
C ASP A 158 17.81 40.59 20.09
N ARG A 159 18.14 40.51 21.39
CA ARG A 159 18.57 39.25 22.00
C ARG A 159 17.44 38.22 21.99
N ASN A 160 16.24 38.61 22.40
CA ASN A 160 15.10 37.70 22.47
C ASN A 160 14.64 37.25 21.07
N LEU A 161 14.63 38.17 20.09
CA LEU A 161 14.30 37.86 18.71
C LEU A 161 15.29 36.89 18.09
N ARG A 162 16.60 37.07 18.31
CA ARG A 162 17.62 36.12 17.83
C ARG A 162 17.38 34.69 18.32
N ILE A 163 17.04 34.51 19.60
CA ILE A 163 16.74 33.18 20.16
C ILE A 163 15.53 32.55 19.46
N ILE A 164 14.46 33.33 19.23
CA ILE A 164 13.26 32.84 18.54
C ILE A 164 13.57 32.52 17.08
N ASP A 165 14.35 33.37 16.40
CA ASP A 165 14.70 33.24 14.99
C ASP A 165 15.61 32.03 14.72
N ASP A 166 16.57 31.77 15.60
CA ASP A 166 17.42 30.58 15.50
C ASP A 166 16.61 29.30 15.69
N ALA A 167 15.70 29.28 16.67
CA ALA A 167 14.82 28.13 16.92
C ALA A 167 13.81 27.89 15.78
N ILE A 168 13.30 28.95 15.16
CA ILE A 168 12.45 28.85 13.95
C ILE A 168 13.26 28.23 12.82
N ARG A 169 14.45 28.77 12.53
CA ARG A 169 15.27 28.34 11.40
C ARG A 169 15.67 26.87 11.51
N GLU A 170 16.07 26.43 12.70
CA GLU A 170 16.38 25.02 12.97
C GLU A 170 15.17 24.13 12.69
N ALA A 171 13.99 24.48 13.21
CA ALA A 171 12.78 23.71 13.00
C ALA A 171 12.31 23.70 11.52
N GLU A 172 12.47 24.82 10.81
CA GLU A 172 12.16 24.90 9.38
C GLU A 172 13.08 24.01 8.54
N THR A 173 14.38 23.98 8.84
CA THR A 173 15.31 23.10 8.10
C THR A 173 14.92 21.62 8.21
N VAL A 174 14.41 21.22 9.37
CA VAL A 174 13.89 19.87 9.58
C VAL A 174 12.58 19.68 8.80
N LEU A 175 11.66 20.66 8.80
CA LEU A 175 10.42 20.60 8.03
C LEU A 175 10.63 20.57 6.52
N ASP A 176 11.68 21.20 6.00
CA ASP A 176 12.04 21.12 4.58
C ASP A 176 12.43 19.68 4.18
N THR A 177 13.02 18.92 5.11
CA THR A 177 13.32 17.49 4.92
C THR A 177 12.13 16.57 5.22
N GLU A 178 11.29 16.93 6.19
CA GLU A 178 10.13 16.17 6.65
C GLU A 178 8.83 17.00 6.62
N PRO A 179 8.31 17.35 5.43
CA PRO A 179 7.18 18.26 5.28
C PRO A 179 5.84 17.71 5.80
N GLY A 180 5.78 16.40 6.09
CA GLY A 180 4.62 15.73 6.69
C GLY A 180 4.59 15.74 8.22
N ASN A 181 5.59 16.32 8.90
CA ASN A 181 5.66 16.35 10.35
C ASN A 181 4.73 17.44 10.95
N ALA A 182 3.45 17.10 11.07
CA ALA A 182 2.40 18.00 11.55
C ALA A 182 2.68 18.60 12.93
N ALA A 183 3.29 17.81 13.82
CA ALA A 183 3.61 18.25 15.18
C ALA A 183 4.67 19.36 15.16
N LEU A 184 5.72 19.18 14.36
CA LEU A 184 6.76 20.18 14.19
C LEU A 184 6.25 21.43 13.49
N ALA A 185 5.42 21.28 12.46
CA ALA A 185 4.77 22.41 11.78
C ALA A 185 3.95 23.25 12.77
N GLY A 186 3.16 22.62 13.64
CA GLY A 186 2.40 23.30 14.69
C GLY A 186 3.29 24.05 15.69
N MET A 187 4.45 23.49 16.07
CA MET A 187 5.41 24.17 16.96
C MET A 187 6.00 25.42 16.31
N VAL A 188 6.32 25.39 15.01
CA VAL A 188 6.82 26.57 14.28
C VAL A 188 5.77 27.67 14.21
N LEU A 189 4.51 27.32 13.91
CA LEU A 189 3.41 28.29 13.89
C LEU A 189 3.25 29.00 15.25
N GLY A 190 3.33 28.28 16.36
CA GLY A 190 3.31 28.91 17.69
C GLY A 190 4.47 29.89 17.93
N ARG A 191 5.66 29.61 17.38
CA ARG A 191 6.81 30.52 17.47
C ARG A 191 6.63 31.77 16.60
N TYR A 192 5.97 31.64 15.44
CA TYR A 192 5.59 32.79 14.62
C TYR A 192 4.68 33.76 15.37
N GLU A 193 3.65 33.23 16.03
CA GLU A 193 2.73 34.03 16.83
C GLU A 193 3.47 34.76 17.95
N GLN A 194 4.34 34.07 18.70
CA GLN A 194 5.13 34.66 19.76
C GLN A 194 6.04 35.78 19.26
N ARG A 195 6.70 35.60 18.11
CA ARG A 195 7.56 36.64 17.49
C ARG A 195 6.75 37.85 17.07
N LEU A 196 5.63 37.64 16.37
CA LEU A 196 4.77 38.75 15.93
C LEU A 196 4.21 39.53 17.12
N ASP A 197 3.83 38.85 18.20
CA ASP A 197 3.37 39.51 19.41
C ASP A 197 4.46 40.37 20.09
N LEU A 198 5.70 39.87 20.13
CA LEU A 198 6.85 40.63 20.64
C LEU A 198 7.10 41.88 19.80
N LEU A 199 7.08 41.75 18.45
CA LEU A 199 7.27 42.86 17.52
C LEU A 199 6.15 43.90 17.63
N ARG A 200 4.89 43.47 17.74
CA ARG A 200 3.74 44.36 17.95
C ARG A 200 3.89 45.13 19.26
N ARG A 201 4.23 44.45 20.37
CA ARG A 201 4.45 45.11 21.67
C ARG A 201 5.55 46.16 21.59
N ALA A 202 6.67 45.86 20.92
CA ALA A 202 7.74 46.83 20.70
C ALA A 202 7.28 48.03 19.85
N ALA A 203 6.52 47.78 18.77
CA ALA A 203 5.94 48.84 17.93
C ALA A 203 4.96 49.74 18.70
N HIS A 204 4.16 49.17 19.60
CA HIS A 204 3.24 49.93 20.46
C HIS A 204 3.97 50.76 21.50
N ALA A 205 4.96 50.19 22.18
CA ALA A 205 5.77 50.91 23.17
C ALA A 205 6.43 52.15 22.55
N GLY A 206 7.00 52.00 21.34
CA GLY A 206 7.67 53.12 20.68
C GLY A 206 6.79 54.21 20.08
N ARG A 207 5.46 54.04 20.12
CA ARG A 207 4.50 55.11 19.81
C ARG A 207 4.04 55.89 21.03
N GLN A 208 4.24 55.37 22.25
CA GLN A 208 3.81 56.03 23.49
C GLN A 208 4.88 56.96 24.07
N GLU A 209 6.15 56.74 23.72
CA GLU A 209 7.29 57.55 24.21
C GLU A 209 7.68 58.72 23.27
N SER A 210 7.10 58.77 22.07
CA SER A 210 7.25 59.85 21.07
C SER A 210 6.15 60.89 21.17
#